data_AF-A0A849R8M4-F1
#
_entry.id   AF-A0A849R8M4-F1
#
_cell.length_a   1.000
_cell.length_b   1.000
_cell.length_c   1.000
_cell.angle_alpha   90.00
_cell.angle_beta   90.00
_cell.angle_gamma   90.00
#
_symmetry.space_group_name_H-M   'P 1'
#
loop_
_entity.id
_entity.type
_entity.pdbx_description
1 polymer ?
#
loop_
_entity_poly.entity_id
_entity_poly.type
_entity_poly.pdbx_seq_one_letter_code
_entity_poly.pdbx_strand_id
1 'polypeptide(L)'
;MKDRFIFIAAALESIELIQSYTDGYDLTGFLADRKTQDAVVRNLEIIGQALKDFGIETLLAEQPNMPWREISGMRNVLAHEYLGVDPVMVWETVQTHLEPLKQALESIME
;
A
#
# COMPACT_ATOMS: atom_id res chain seq x y z
N MET A 1 2.31 -21.36 -11.06
CA MET A 1 2.65 -20.95 -9.67
C MET A 1 3.65 -19.79 -9.65
N LYS A 2 4.73 -19.80 -10.44
CA LYS A 2 5.66 -18.65 -10.60
C LYS A 2 5.02 -17.33 -11.08
N ASP A 3 3.82 -17.37 -11.67
CA ASP A 3 3.15 -16.18 -12.23
C ASP A 3 2.55 -15.22 -11.19
N ARG A 4 2.23 -15.67 -9.96
CA ARG A 4 1.49 -14.81 -9.01
C ARG A 4 2.40 -13.92 -8.17
N PHE A 5 3.66 -14.32 -7.96
CA PHE A 5 4.63 -13.53 -7.19
C PHE A 5 4.95 -12.18 -7.84
N ILE A 6 4.67 -12.00 -9.13
CA ILE A 6 4.75 -10.68 -9.78
C ILE A 6 3.88 -9.62 -9.09
N PHE A 7 2.76 -10.04 -8.49
CA PHE A 7 1.89 -9.13 -7.75
C PHE A 7 2.53 -8.73 -6.42
N ILE A 8 3.17 -9.65 -5.71
CA ILE A 8 3.91 -9.29 -4.48
C ILE A 8 5.08 -8.36 -4.83
N ALA A 9 5.82 -8.65 -5.90
CA ALA A 9 6.89 -7.78 -6.37
C ALA A 9 6.37 -6.36 -6.70
N ALA A 10 5.25 -6.24 -7.40
CA ALA A 10 4.63 -4.95 -7.71
C ALA A 10 4.18 -4.19 -6.45
N ALA A 11 3.65 -4.90 -5.44
CA ALA A 11 3.30 -4.29 -4.16
C ALA A 11 4.55 -3.79 -3.41
N LEU A 12 5.62 -4.58 -3.36
CA LEU A 12 6.89 -4.18 -2.75
C LEU A 12 7.51 -2.97 -3.46
N GLU A 13 7.57 -2.97 -4.78
CA GLU A 13 8.02 -1.82 -5.58
C GLU A 13 7.20 -0.57 -5.26
N SER A 14 5.87 -0.69 -5.17
CA SER A 14 4.99 0.43 -4.83
C SER A 14 5.25 0.97 -3.41
N ILE A 15 5.54 0.09 -2.45
CA ILE A 15 5.92 0.49 -1.09
C ILE A 15 7.24 1.28 -1.12
N GLU A 16 8.24 0.79 -1.83
CA GLU A 16 9.55 1.46 -1.95
C GLU A 16 9.43 2.83 -2.62
N LEU A 17 8.61 2.95 -3.66
CA LEU A 17 8.32 4.23 -4.31
C LEU A 17 7.66 5.21 -3.33
N ILE A 18 6.66 4.77 -2.56
CA ILE A 18 6.04 5.63 -1.54
C ILE A 18 7.08 6.10 -0.53
N GLN A 19 7.88 5.18 0.02
CA GLN A 19 8.94 5.51 0.98
C GLN A 19 9.90 6.55 0.39
N SER A 20 10.32 6.39 -0.86
CA SER A 20 11.18 7.33 -1.57
C SER A 20 10.54 8.71 -1.79
N TYR A 21 9.25 8.78 -2.10
CA TYR A 21 8.57 10.06 -2.34
C TYR A 21 8.38 10.85 -1.04
N THR A 22 8.25 10.15 0.07
CA THR A 22 8.01 10.75 1.39
C THR A 22 9.28 10.88 2.24
N ASP A 23 10.45 10.54 1.68
CA ASP A 23 11.72 10.67 2.41
C ASP A 23 12.01 12.14 2.72
N GLY A 24 12.31 12.42 4.00
CA GLY A 24 12.52 13.76 4.51
C GLY A 24 11.25 14.64 4.63
N TYR A 25 10.06 14.10 4.38
CA TYR A 25 8.81 14.81 4.58
C TYR A 25 8.36 14.73 6.04
N ASP A 26 7.81 15.84 6.55
CA ASP A 26 6.87 15.83 7.66
C ASP A 26 5.43 15.98 7.14
N LEU A 27 4.45 15.92 8.05
CA LEU A 27 3.05 16.07 7.67
C LEU A 27 2.80 17.39 6.94
N THR A 28 3.38 18.51 7.39
CA THR A 28 3.15 19.82 6.76
C THR A 28 3.71 19.87 5.34
N GLY A 29 4.91 19.34 5.12
CA GLY A 29 5.51 19.20 3.79
C GLY A 29 4.67 18.32 2.87
N PHE A 30 4.15 17.21 3.39
CA PHE A 30 3.30 16.30 2.61
C PHE A 30 1.98 16.96 2.21
N LEU A 31 1.33 17.65 3.15
CA LEU A 31 0.08 18.39 2.88
C LEU A 31 0.27 19.53 1.87
N ALA A 32 1.48 20.08 1.75
CA ALA A 32 1.80 21.15 0.82
C ALA A 32 2.16 20.66 -0.60
N ASP A 33 2.57 19.40 -0.79
CA ASP A 33 2.92 18.84 -2.10
C ASP A 33 1.82 17.92 -2.64
N ARG A 34 0.92 18.50 -3.45
CA ARG A 34 -0.18 17.75 -4.07
C ARG A 34 0.31 16.65 -5.01
N LYS A 35 1.41 16.86 -5.73
CA LYS A 35 1.94 15.86 -6.68
C LYS A 35 2.41 14.62 -5.91
N THR A 36 3.07 14.82 -4.78
CA THR A 36 3.51 13.73 -3.91
C THR A 36 2.32 13.00 -3.29
N GLN A 37 1.27 13.72 -2.84
CA GLN A 37 0.02 13.09 -2.40
C GLN A 37 -0.59 12.19 -3.48
N ASP A 38 -0.75 12.69 -4.70
CA ASP A 38 -1.33 11.93 -5.81
C ASP A 38 -0.48 10.70 -6.16
N ALA A 39 0.85 10.83 -6.13
CA ALA A 39 1.78 9.72 -6.34
C ALA A 39 1.68 8.65 -5.25
N VAL A 40 1.55 9.04 -3.97
CA VAL A 40 1.36 8.12 -2.85
C VAL A 40 0.02 7.38 -2.98
N VAL A 41 -1.08 8.11 -3.19
CA VAL A 41 -2.41 7.52 -3.35
C VAL A 41 -2.42 6.49 -4.48
N ARG A 42 -1.79 6.81 -5.63
CA ARG A 42 -1.70 5.88 -6.75
C ARG A 42 -1.00 4.57 -6.39
N ASN A 43 0.10 4.63 -5.62
CA ASN A 43 0.83 3.43 -5.23
C ASN A 43 0.07 2.63 -4.16
N LEU A 44 -0.66 3.28 -3.25
CA LEU A 44 -1.57 2.60 -2.31
C LEU A 44 -2.69 1.83 -3.02
N GLU A 45 -3.24 2.38 -4.12
CA GLU A 45 -4.19 1.67 -4.97
C GLU A 45 -3.58 0.42 -5.63
N ILE A 46 -2.35 0.55 -6.17
CA ILE A 46 -1.63 -0.54 -6.82
C ILE A 46 -1.36 -1.66 -5.81
N ILE A 47 -0.92 -1.33 -4.59
CA ILE A 47 -0.73 -2.30 -3.51
C ILE A 47 -2.03 -3.07 -3.27
N GLY A 48 -3.14 -2.38 -3.02
CA GLY A 48 -4.41 -3.06 -2.73
C GLY A 48 -4.89 -3.96 -3.88
N GLN A 49 -4.65 -3.55 -5.13
CA GLN A 49 -5.00 -4.34 -6.32
C GLN A 49 -4.09 -5.56 -6.47
N ALA A 50 -2.79 -5.40 -6.29
CA ALA A 50 -1.82 -6.49 -6.36
C ALA A 50 -2.10 -7.57 -5.31
N LEU A 51 -2.44 -7.18 -4.06
CA LEU A 51 -2.83 -8.14 -3.01
C LEU A 51 -4.09 -8.93 -3.39
N LYS A 52 -5.06 -8.28 -4.04
CA LYS A 52 -6.27 -8.93 -4.54
C LYS A 52 -5.94 -9.99 -5.60
N ASP A 53 -5.08 -9.63 -6.56
CA ASP A 53 -4.74 -10.46 -7.71
C ASP A 53 -3.85 -11.65 -7.31
N PHE A 54 -2.96 -11.44 -6.32
CA PHE A 54 -2.23 -12.53 -5.68
C PHE A 54 -3.17 -13.54 -5.01
N GLY A 55 -4.22 -13.05 -4.35
CA GLY A 55 -5.27 -13.86 -3.73
C GLY A 55 -5.24 -13.78 -2.21
N ILE A 56 -6.29 -13.16 -1.67
CA ILE A 56 -6.43 -12.89 -0.22
C ILE A 56 -6.38 -14.15 0.64
N GLU A 57 -7.02 -15.24 0.20
CA GLU A 57 -7.01 -16.49 0.97
C GLU A 57 -5.61 -17.12 1.03
N THR A 58 -4.80 -16.94 0.00
CA THR A 58 -3.40 -17.37 0.00
C THR A 58 -2.58 -16.51 0.97
N LEU A 59 -2.75 -15.18 0.94
CA LEU A 59 -2.07 -14.28 1.89
C LEU A 59 -2.41 -14.62 3.35
N LEU A 60 -3.67 -14.94 3.65
CA LEU A 60 -4.11 -15.33 4.99
C LEU A 60 -3.54 -16.68 5.43
N ALA A 61 -3.37 -17.62 4.51
CA ALA A 61 -2.78 -18.91 4.82
C ALA A 61 -1.30 -18.77 5.23
N GLU A 62 -0.56 -17.88 4.56
CA GLU A 62 0.86 -17.63 4.85
C GLU A 62 1.06 -16.68 6.05
N GLN A 63 0.25 -15.63 6.15
CA GLN A 63 0.38 -14.56 7.14
C GLN A 63 -1.00 -14.22 7.75
N PRO A 64 -1.50 -15.04 8.70
CA PRO A 64 -2.90 -14.97 9.17
C PRO A 64 -3.23 -13.73 10.02
N ASN A 65 -2.21 -13.07 10.59
CA ASN A 65 -2.41 -11.93 11.49
C ASN A 65 -2.55 -10.58 10.74
N MET A 66 -2.30 -10.57 9.43
CA MET A 66 -2.38 -9.34 8.63
C MET A 66 -3.81 -9.09 8.13
N PRO A 67 -4.30 -7.84 8.18
CA PRO A 67 -5.68 -7.50 7.79
C PRO A 67 -5.83 -7.39 6.26
N TRP A 68 -5.48 -8.44 5.52
CA TRP A 68 -5.38 -8.44 4.04
C TRP A 68 -6.64 -7.94 3.32
N ARG A 69 -7.82 -8.25 3.85
CA ARG A 69 -9.11 -7.81 3.28
C ARG A 69 -9.29 -6.30 3.37
N GLU A 70 -8.87 -5.70 4.47
CA GLU A 70 -8.96 -4.25 4.68
C GLU A 70 -7.96 -3.53 3.79
N ILE A 71 -6.71 -4.01 3.74
CA ILE A 71 -5.65 -3.43 2.90
C ILE A 71 -6.05 -3.49 1.41
N SER A 72 -6.57 -4.62 0.95
CA SER A 72 -7.06 -4.75 -0.43
C SER A 72 -8.34 -3.95 -0.71
N GLY A 73 -9.18 -3.76 0.32
CA GLY A 73 -10.39 -2.94 0.26
C GLY A 73 -10.10 -1.45 0.12
N MET A 74 -9.02 -0.94 0.72
CA MET A 74 -8.61 0.46 0.71
C MET A 74 -8.56 1.05 -0.71
N ARG A 75 -8.11 0.28 -1.70
CA ARG A 75 -8.03 0.73 -3.11
C ARG A 75 -9.38 1.24 -3.64
N ASN A 76 -10.49 0.67 -3.19
CA ASN A 76 -11.82 1.08 -3.64
C ASN A 76 -12.19 2.45 -3.04
N VAL A 77 -11.84 2.70 -1.77
CA VAL A 77 -12.06 3.98 -1.09
C VAL A 77 -11.23 5.06 -1.78
N LEU A 78 -9.94 4.81 -1.99
CA LEU A 78 -9.04 5.76 -2.66
C LEU A 78 -9.50 6.13 -4.08
N ALA A 79 -9.97 5.13 -4.85
CA ALA A 79 -10.38 5.34 -6.23
C ALA A 79 -11.78 5.94 -6.41
N HIS A 80 -12.75 5.60 -5.54
CA HIS A 80 -14.17 5.99 -5.73
C HIS A 80 -14.63 7.09 -4.78
N GLU A 81 -14.02 7.19 -3.60
CA GLU A 81 -14.31 8.23 -2.61
C GLU A 81 -13.24 9.33 -2.61
N TYR A 82 -12.52 9.51 -3.73
CA TYR A 82 -11.39 10.44 -3.88
C TYR A 82 -11.69 11.89 -3.47
N LEU A 83 -12.95 12.34 -3.53
CA LEU A 83 -13.37 13.67 -3.05
C LEU A 83 -13.35 13.78 -1.52
N GLY A 84 -13.41 12.66 -0.80
CA GLY A 84 -13.42 12.57 0.66
C GLY A 84 -12.15 11.93 1.25
N VAL A 85 -11.14 11.61 0.43
CA VAL A 85 -9.86 11.09 0.93
C VAL A 85 -9.15 12.18 1.72
N ASP A 86 -8.99 11.97 3.02
CA ASP A 86 -8.25 12.85 3.91
C ASP A 86 -6.73 12.62 3.75
N PRO A 87 -5.96 13.62 3.27
CA PRO A 87 -4.51 13.49 3.14
C PRO A 87 -3.79 13.23 4.47
N VAL A 88 -4.37 13.62 5.61
CA VAL A 88 -3.83 13.29 6.94
C VAL A 88 -3.89 11.79 7.18
N MET A 89 -5.02 11.14 6.87
CA MET A 89 -5.18 9.69 6.99
C MET A 89 -4.26 8.93 6.02
N VAL A 90 -4.05 9.47 4.81
CA VAL A 90 -3.07 8.91 3.86
C VAL A 90 -1.67 8.98 4.46
N TRP A 91 -1.28 10.12 5.02
CA TRP A 91 0.02 10.27 5.68
C TRP A 91 0.19 9.31 6.85
N GLU A 92 -0.81 9.18 7.72
CA GLU A 92 -0.80 8.23 8.82
C GLU A 92 -0.59 6.80 8.32
N THR A 93 -1.30 6.39 7.27
CA THR A 93 -1.14 5.07 6.65
C THR A 93 0.30 4.82 6.18
N VAL A 94 0.92 5.81 5.54
CA VAL A 94 2.32 5.73 5.10
C VAL A 94 3.26 5.49 6.29
N GLN A 95 3.07 6.24 7.37
CA GLN A 95 3.96 6.22 8.52
C GLN A 95 3.79 4.97 9.41
N THR A 96 2.59 4.39 9.48
CA THR A 96 2.28 3.33 10.47
C THR A 96 2.11 1.94 9.86
N HIS A 97 1.67 1.83 8.60
CA HIS A 97 1.18 0.56 8.06
C HIS A 97 2.02 -0.01 6.92
N LEU A 98 2.82 0.81 6.22
CA LEU A 98 3.61 0.33 5.09
C LEU A 98 4.75 -0.62 5.50
N GLU A 99 5.47 -0.30 6.57
CA GLU A 99 6.61 -1.11 6.99
C GLU A 99 6.19 -2.52 7.48
N PRO A 100 5.16 -2.68 8.35
CA PRO A 100 4.65 -4.01 8.69
C PRO A 100 4.14 -4.79 7.46
N LEU A 101 3.50 -4.11 6.51
CA LEU A 101 3.04 -4.73 5.27
C LEU A 101 4.22 -5.22 4.42
N LYS A 102 5.28 -4.41 4.28
CA LYS A 102 6.49 -4.76 3.55
C LYS A 102 7.11 -6.05 4.10
N GLN A 103 7.32 -6.12 5.41
CA GLN A 103 7.91 -7.27 6.09
C GLN A 103 7.06 -8.54 5.89
N ALA A 104 5.73 -8.43 5.98
CA ALA A 104 4.85 -9.56 5.73
C ALA A 104 4.94 -10.08 4.29
N LEU A 105 5.06 -9.18 3.30
CA LEU A 105 5.19 -9.53 1.89
C LEU A 105 6.57 -10.12 1.55
N GLU A 106 7.64 -9.59 2.12
CA GLU A 106 9.00 -10.14 1.98
C GLU A 106 9.07 -11.56 2.54
N SER A 107 8.47 -11.81 3.72
CA SER A 107 8.40 -13.16 4.30
C SER A 107 7.63 -14.17 3.44
N ILE A 108 6.69 -13.73 2.60
CA ILE A 108 5.96 -14.62 1.67
C ILE A 108 6.82 -14.96 0.44
N MET A 109 7.83 -14.13 0.13
CA MET A 109 8.73 -14.35 -1.00
C MET A 109 9.94 -15.24 -0.69
N GLU A 110 10.24 -15.48 0.59
CA GLU A 110 11.27 -16.41 1.06
C GLU A 110 10.86 -17.88 0.91
#